data_AF-A0A1K2IL42-F1
#
_entry.id   AF-A0A1K2IL42-F1
#
_cell.length_a   1.000
_cell.length_b   1.000
_cell.length_c   1.000
_cell.angle_alpha   90.00
_cell.angle_beta   90.00
_cell.angle_gamma   90.00
#
_symmetry.space_group_name_H-M   'P 1'
#
loop_
_entity.id
_entity.type
_entity.pdbx_description
1 polymer ?
#
loop_
_entity_poly.entity_id
_entity_poly.type
_entity_poly.pdbx_seq_one_letter_code
_entity_poly.pdbx_strand_id
1 'polypeptide(L)' 'MLIIGNYIRNLECKSFLDIETNRVRIRPSNNQGIPADLVIECSREYSDTTKFPLGTKFIAEDVVVYNKQLAELIR' A
#
# COMPACT_ATOMS: atom_id res chain seq x y z
N MET A 1 -1.19 -16.81 2.28
CA MET A 1 0.04 -16.92 1.48
C MET A 1 -0.06 -15.92 0.34
N LEU A 2 0.89 -14.99 0.21
CA LEU A 2 0.94 -14.06 -0.92
C LEU A 2 1.61 -14.76 -2.10
N ILE A 3 1.03 -14.66 -3.28
CA ILE A 3 1.54 -15.30 -4.49
C ILE A 3 1.86 -14.18 -5.48
N ILE A 4 3.12 -14.09 -5.93
CA ILE A 4 3.54 -13.09 -6.91
C ILE A 4 2.70 -13.25 -8.19
N GLY A 5 2.21 -12.14 -8.73
CA GLY A 5 1.34 -12.10 -9.91
C GLY A 5 -0.15 -12.25 -9.60
N ASN A 6 -0.54 -12.66 -8.39
CA ASN A 6 -1.95 -12.68 -8.01
C ASN A 6 -2.49 -11.28 -7.74
N TYR A 7 -3.78 -11.14 -7.99
CA TYR A 7 -4.55 -9.94 -7.66
C TYR A 7 -5.29 -10.13 -6.35
N ILE A 8 -5.28 -9.08 -5.53
CA ILE A 8 -6.09 -8.93 -4.33
C ILE A 8 -7.11 -7.84 -4.62
N ARG A 9 -8.39 -8.16 -4.43
CA ARG A 9 -9.49 -7.24 -4.72
C ARG A 9 -10.01 -6.55 -3.47
N ASN A 10 -10.49 -5.32 -3.64
CA ASN A 10 -11.18 -4.55 -2.61
C ASN A 10 -10.40 -4.47 -1.31
N LEU A 11 -9.10 -4.17 -1.42
CA LEU A 11 -8.22 -4.12 -0.27
C LEU A 11 -8.38 -2.78 0.46
N GLU A 12 -8.70 -2.82 1.76
CA GLU A 12 -8.79 -1.60 2.56
C GLU A 12 -7.36 -1.24 2.97
N CYS A 13 -7.00 0.01 2.75
CA CYS A 13 -5.67 0.52 3.06
C CYS A 13 -5.78 1.81 3.85
N LYS A 14 -4.73 2.17 4.58
CA LYS A 14 -4.65 3.41 5.34
C LYS A 14 -3.28 4.06 5.20
N SER A 15 -3.23 5.39 5.25
CA SER A 15 -1.96 6.13 5.28
C SER A 15 -1.32 6.12 6.67
N PHE A 16 -0.01 5.90 6.71
CA PHE A 16 0.82 5.84 7.92
C PHE A 16 2.13 6.59 7.71
N LEU A 17 2.62 7.23 8.77
CA LEU A 17 3.93 7.87 8.76
C LEU A 17 4.96 6.80 9.12
N ASP A 18 5.83 6.48 8.17
CA ASP A 18 6.98 5.63 8.40
C ASP A 18 8.07 6.43 9.11
N ILE A 19 8.31 6.11 10.38
CA ILE A 19 9.24 6.85 11.25
C ILE A 19 10.68 6.70 10.77
N GLU A 20 11.05 5.56 10.17
CA GLU A 20 12.42 5.31 9.72
C GLU A 20 12.79 6.16 8.51
N THR A 21 11.84 6.34 7.58
CA THR A 21 12.08 7.08 6.33
C THR A 21 11.48 8.49 6.32
N ASN A 22 10.72 8.85 7.35
CA ASN A 22 9.92 10.06 7.44
C ASN A 22 9.01 10.29 6.21
N ARG A 23 8.50 9.18 5.63
CA ARG A 23 7.63 9.20 4.45
C ARG A 23 6.24 8.69 4.80
N VAL A 24 5.23 9.24 4.15
CA VAL A 24 3.87 8.71 4.22
C VAL A 24 3.78 7.48 3.33
N ARG A 25 3.32 6.37 3.88
CA ARG A 25 3.14 5.08 3.21
C ARG A 25 1.67 4.67 3.27
N ILE A 26 1.20 4.01 2.23
CA ILE A 26 -0.10 3.35 2.25
C ILE A 26 0.13 1.88 2.61
N ARG A 27 -0.61 1.36 3.59
CA ARG A 27 -0.50 -0.03 4.04
C ARG A 27 -1.88 -0.66 4.16
N PRO A 28 -2.01 -1.99 4.06
CA PRO A 28 -3.27 -2.67 4.35
C PRO A 28 -3.80 -2.38 5.74
N SER A 29 -5.12 -2.32 5.88
CA SER A 29 -5.77 -2.37 7.18
C SER A 29 -5.60 -3.76 7.82
N ASN A 30 -5.65 -3.80 9.15
CA ASN A 30 -5.59 -5.06 9.90
C ASN A 30 -6.78 -5.98 9.57
N ASN A 31 -6.62 -7.28 9.83
CA ASN A 31 -7.68 -8.30 9.74
C ASN A 31 -8.21 -8.61 8.32
N GLN A 32 -7.45 -8.34 7.26
CA GLN A 32 -7.83 -8.70 5.87
C GLN A 32 -7.16 -9.97 5.34
N GLY A 33 -6.53 -10.77 6.21
CA GLY A 33 -5.85 -12.01 5.81
C GLY A 33 -4.51 -11.78 5.08
N ILE A 34 -4.00 -10.55 5.09
CA ILE A 34 -2.68 -10.20 4.57
C ILE A 34 -1.84 -9.46 5.63
N PRO A 35 -0.51 -9.51 5.54
CA PRO A 35 0.37 -8.79 6.46
C PRO A 35 0.15 -7.27 6.37
N ALA A 36 0.01 -6.60 7.52
CA ALA A 36 -0.26 -5.17 7.62
C ALA A 36 0.99 -4.30 7.49
N ASP A 37 2.18 -4.91 7.50
CA ASP A 37 3.47 -4.26 7.28
C ASP A 37 3.83 -4.12 5.79
N LEU A 38 3.02 -4.69 4.89
CA LEU A 38 3.14 -4.46 3.45
C LEU A 38 2.94 -2.99 3.10
N VAL A 39 3.67 -2.55 2.07
CA VAL A 39 3.49 -1.24 1.46
C VAL A 39 2.71 -1.41 0.16
N ILE A 40 1.67 -0.62 0.00
CA ILE A 40 0.94 -0.47 -1.27
C ILE A 40 1.63 0.66 -2.04
N GLU A 41 2.29 0.32 -3.14
CA GLU A 41 2.77 1.35 -4.07
C GLU A 41 1.60 1.89 -4.88
N CYS A 42 1.48 3.21 -4.89
CA CYS A 42 0.41 3.95 -5.57
C CYS A 42 0.96 5.27 -6.11
N SER A 43 0.12 6.04 -6.81
CA SER A 43 0.44 7.42 -7.18
C SER A 43 0.81 8.24 -5.94
N ARG A 44 1.78 9.15 -6.08
CA ARG A 44 2.27 10.00 -4.98
C ARG A 44 1.16 10.86 -4.39
N GLU A 45 0.13 11.18 -5.17
CA GLU A 45 -0.99 12.01 -4.71
C GLU A 45 -1.72 11.40 -3.50
N TYR A 46 -1.81 10.07 -3.39
CA TYR A 46 -2.47 9.40 -2.27
C TYR A 46 -1.65 9.47 -0.98
N SER A 47 -0.35 9.80 -1.08
CA SER A 47 0.54 10.04 0.06
C SER A 47 0.67 11.52 0.43
N ASP A 48 0.03 12.42 -0.32
CA ASP A 48 0.05 13.87 -0.05
C ASP A 48 -0.90 14.21 1.10
N THR A 49 -0.33 14.55 2.27
CA THR A 49 -1.09 14.85 3.48
C THR A 49 -1.83 16.18 3.44
N THR A 50 -1.54 17.04 2.46
CA THR A 50 -2.31 18.27 2.23
C THR A 50 -3.66 17.98 1.56
N LYS A 51 -3.75 16.87 0.82
CA LYS A 51 -4.98 16.39 0.16
C LYS A 51 -5.69 15.33 0.99
N PHE A 52 -4.94 14.34 1.49
CA PHE A 52 -5.45 13.21 2.25
C PHE A 52 -4.77 13.17 3.61
N PRO A 53 -5.43 13.62 4.70
CA PRO A 53 -4.86 13.61 6.04
C PRO A 53 -4.28 12.26 6.43
N LEU A 54 -3.26 12.29 7.29
CA LEU A 54 -2.65 11.06 7.79
C LEU A 54 -3.70 10.18 8.46
N GLY A 55 -3.74 8.91 8.08
CA GLY A 55 -4.76 7.96 8.53
C GLY A 55 -6.02 7.89 7.67
N THR A 56 -6.07 8.60 6.54
CA THR A 56 -7.10 8.42 5.50
C THR A 56 -7.17 6.95 5.08
N LYS A 57 -8.40 6.43 4.95
CA LYS A 57 -8.67 5.10 4.43
C LYS A 57 -8.96 5.14 2.94
N PHE A 58 -8.51 4.11 2.22
CA PHE A 58 -8.70 3.92 0.80
C PHE A 58 -9.17 2.50 0.52
N ILE A 59 -9.91 2.30 -0.57
CA ILE A 59 -10.17 0.97 -1.11
C ILE A 59 -9.38 0.86 -2.42
N ALA A 60 -8.44 -0.08 -2.46
CA ALA A 60 -7.76 -0.45 -3.68
C ALA A 60 -8.54 -1.58 -4.36
N GLU A 61 -9.14 -1.28 -5.51
CA GLU A 61 -10.05 -2.20 -6.22
C GLU A 61 -9.34 -3.47 -6.69
N ASP A 62 -8.15 -3.32 -7.28
CA ASP A 62 -7.28 -4.41 -7.73
C ASP A 62 -5.81 -4.10 -7.39
N VAL A 63 -5.17 -4.98 -6.61
CA VAL A 63 -3.76 -4.87 -6.22
C VAL A 63 -3.01 -6.12 -6.67
N VAL A 64 -2.00 -5.96 -7.51
CA VAL A 64 -1.11 -7.07 -7.90
C VAL A 64 0.00 -7.26 -6.87
N VAL A 65 0.27 -8.50 -6.50
CA VAL A 65 1.36 -8.86 -5.60
C VAL A 65 2.66 -8.96 -6.40
N TYR A 66 3.69 -8.22 -6.00
CA TYR A 66 5.04 -8.28 -6.59
C TYR A 66 6.10 -8.28 -5.49
N ASN A 67 7.32 -8.70 -5.85
CA ASN A 67 8.48 -8.50 -4.99
C ASN A 67 9.18 -7.18 -5.35
N LYS A 68 9.98 -6.64 -4.43
CA LYS A 68 10.65 -5.34 -4.60
C LYS A 68 11.58 -5.31 -5.83
N GLN A 69 12.29 -6.41 -6.10
CA GLN A 69 13.21 -6.52 -7.23
C GLN A 69 12.49 -6.41 -8.58
N LEU A 70 11.33 -7.05 -8.72
CA LEU A 70 10.46 -6.92 -9.89
C LEU A 70 9.93 -5.49 -9.99
N ALA A 71 9.46 -4.89 -8.90
CA ALA A 71 8.92 -3.53 -8.91
C ALA A 71 9.91 -2.48 -9.44
N GLU A 72 11.20 -2.64 -9.14
CA GLU A 72 12.26 -1.74 -9.61
C GLU A 72 12.54 -1.89 -11.11
N LEU A 73 12.19 -3.02 -11.73
CA LEU A 73 12.42 -3.29 -13.16
C LEU A 73 11.30 -2.74 -14.08
N ILE A 74 10.09 -2.57 -13.53
CA ILE A 74 8.89 -2.12 -14.26
C ILE A 74 8.54 -0.64 -14.00
N ARG A 75 9.39 0.08 -13.27
CA ARG A 75 9.28 1.53 -13.01
C ARG A 75 10.15 2.34 -13.96
#